data_AF-A0A8S8XMW9-F1
#
_entry.id   AF-A0A8S8XMW9-F1
#
_cell.length_a   1.000
_cell.length_b   1.000
_cell.length_c   1.000
_cell.angle_alpha   90.00
_cell.angle_beta   90.00
_cell.angle_gamma   90.00
#
_symmetry.space_group_name_H-M   'P 1'
#
loop_
_entity.id
_entity.type
_entity.pdbx_description
1 polymer ?
#
loop_
_entity_poly.entity_id
_entity_poly.type
_entity_poly.pdbx_seq_one_letter_code
_entity_poly.pdbx_strand_id
1 'polypeptide(L)'
;MRLQSPKNCAGMDEWNTTHHNNSGLVDRIRTAGVSLSEAEEKTVEFLREWVDPNSAPLCGNSVWNDRRFLDKEMPLVADYLHYRMVDVSTVKELARRWHLEVGRYRKNLHT
;
A
#
# COMPACT_ATOMS: atom_id res chain seq x y z
N MET A 1 7.14 -7.53 16.80
CA MET A 1 8.03 -7.13 15.68
C MET A 1 7.53 -5.76 15.21
N ARG A 2 8.30 -4.67 15.37
CA ARG A 2 7.85 -3.34 14.91
C ARG A 2 7.99 -3.28 13.40
N LEU A 3 7.02 -2.67 12.70
CA LEU A 3 7.19 -2.26 11.30
C LEU A 3 8.43 -1.37 11.25
N GLN A 4 9.55 -1.96 10.84
CA GLN A 4 10.86 -1.34 10.71
C GLN A 4 11.39 -0.68 12.00
N SER A 5 12.18 -1.43 12.78
CA SER A 5 13.12 -0.85 13.75
C SER A 5 14.05 0.15 13.03
N PRO A 6 14.55 1.23 13.68
CA PRO A 6 15.52 2.18 13.09
C PRO A 6 16.75 1.51 12.45
N LYS A 7 17.07 0.28 12.87
CA LYS A 7 18.14 -0.56 12.30
C LYS A 7 17.85 -1.07 10.88
N ASN A 8 16.58 -1.20 10.47
CA ASN A 8 16.20 -1.77 9.17
C ASN A 8 16.23 -0.73 8.03
N CYS A 9 16.04 0.55 8.33
CA CYS A 9 16.11 1.62 7.33
C CYS A 9 17.53 1.83 6.77
N ALA A 10 18.57 1.32 7.45
CA ALA A 10 19.95 1.43 7.00
C ALA A 10 20.30 0.47 5.83
N GLY A 11 19.45 -0.52 5.55
CA GLY A 11 19.62 -1.49 4.46
C GLY A 11 18.86 -1.15 3.18
N MET A 12 18.24 0.03 3.09
CA MET A 12 17.54 0.47 1.89
C MET A 12 18.53 0.87 0.80
N ASP A 13 18.18 0.67 -0.47
CA ASP A 13 18.93 1.25 -1.58
C ASP A 13 18.84 2.79 -1.60
N GLU A 14 19.65 3.41 -2.47
CA GLU A 14 19.78 4.87 -2.57
C GLU A 14 18.46 5.56 -2.92
N TRP A 15 17.66 4.98 -3.82
CA TRP A 15 16.40 5.59 -4.26
C TRP A 15 15.37 5.56 -3.15
N ASN A 16 15.19 4.41 -2.49
CA ASN A 16 14.28 4.25 -1.36
C ASN A 16 14.69 5.15 -0.19
N THR A 17 15.99 5.22 0.11
CA THR A 17 16.52 6.10 1.15
C THR A 17 16.19 7.56 0.84
N THR A 18 16.51 8.04 -0.36
CA THR A 18 16.26 9.43 -0.75
C THR A 18 14.78 9.76 -0.75
N HIS A 19 13.96 8.90 -1.35
CA HIS A 19 12.52 9.12 -1.49
C HIS A 19 11.80 9.15 -0.14
N HIS A 20 12.09 8.19 0.74
CA HIS A 20 11.41 8.09 2.03
C HIS A 20 11.90 9.13 3.06
N ASN A 21 13.16 9.59 2.97
CA ASN A 21 13.61 10.74 3.75
C ASN A 21 12.96 12.04 3.26
N ASN A 22 12.91 12.28 1.94
CA ASN A 22 12.30 13.50 1.38
C ASN A 22 10.80 13.60 1.67
N SER A 23 10.09 12.46 1.71
CA SER A 23 8.67 12.42 2.10
C SER A 23 8.43 12.58 3.62
N GLY A 24 9.49 12.60 4.44
CA GLY A 24 9.40 12.61 5.91
C GLY A 24 8.94 11.29 6.53
N LEU A 25 8.81 10.22 5.74
CA LEU A 25 8.33 8.92 6.22
C LEU A 25 9.29 8.29 7.24
N VAL A 26 10.60 8.37 6.99
CA VAL A 26 11.63 7.80 7.89
C VAL A 26 11.56 8.45 9.27
N ASP A 27 11.42 9.77 9.33
CA ASP A 27 11.35 10.50 10.59
C ASP A 27 10.05 10.21 11.36
N ARG A 28 8.93 10.06 10.64
CA ARG A 28 7.66 9.63 11.24
C ARG A 28 7.74 8.23 11.85
N ILE A 29 8.39 7.29 11.16
CA ILE A 29 8.59 5.93 11.69
C ILE A 29 9.45 5.97 12.96
N ARG A 30 10.50 6.80 12.99
CA ARG A 30 11.40 6.94 14.15
C ARG A 30 10.73 7.58 15.37
N THR A 31 9.89 8.59 15.15
CA THR A 31 9.30 9.41 16.24
C THR A 31 7.94 8.92 16.71
N ALA A 32 7.11 8.39 15.81
CA ALA A 32 5.72 8.05 16.06
C ALA A 32 5.29 6.70 15.43
N GLY A 33 6.26 5.83 15.11
CA GLY A 33 5.98 4.52 14.54
C GLY A 33 5.26 3.59 15.53
N VAL A 34 4.35 2.79 15.00
CA VAL A 34 3.64 1.73 15.73
C VAL A 34 4.24 0.36 15.41
N SER A 35 3.91 -0.65 16.21
CA SER A 35 4.31 -2.02 15.89
C SER A 35 3.53 -2.59 14.70
N LEU A 36 4.03 -3.66 14.07
CA LEU A 36 3.33 -4.31 12.96
C LEU A 36 1.97 -4.85 13.41
N SER A 37 1.93 -5.54 14.55
CA SER A 37 0.70 -6.08 15.13
C SER A 37 -0.30 -4.98 15.50
N GLU A 38 0.18 -3.87 16.07
CA GLU A 38 -0.70 -2.74 16.39
C GLU A 38 -1.29 -2.09 15.14
N ALA A 39 -0.49 -1.96 14.06
CA ALA A 39 -0.99 -1.44 12.79
C ALA A 39 -2.02 -2.39 12.15
N GLU A 40 -1.78 -3.70 12.21
CA GLU A 40 -2.68 -4.72 11.72
C GLU A 40 -4.03 -4.70 12.47
N GLU A 41 -4.00 -4.71 13.81
CA GLU A 41 -5.19 -4.67 14.67
C GLU A 41 -6.04 -3.42 14.40
N LYS A 42 -5.41 -2.24 14.38
CA LYS A 42 -6.10 -0.97 14.09
C LYS A 42 -6.73 -0.96 12.71
N THR A 43 -6.06 -1.56 11.73
CA THR A 43 -6.59 -1.63 10.36
C THR A 43 -7.79 -2.56 10.28
N VAL A 44 -7.73 -3.72 10.92
CA VAL A 44 -8.88 -4.67 10.96
C VAL A 44 -10.05 -4.07 11.72
N GLU A 45 -9.81 -3.40 12.85
CA GLU A 45 -10.84 -2.72 13.63
C GLU A 45 -11.55 -1.66 12.78
N PHE A 46 -10.78 -0.82 12.10
CA PHE A 46 -11.32 0.14 11.14
C PHE A 46 -12.17 -0.56 10.06
N LEU A 47 -11.65 -1.62 9.41
CA LEU A 47 -12.39 -2.31 8.35
C LEU A 47 -13.73 -2.87 8.84
N ARG A 48 -13.79 -3.39 10.07
CA ARG A 48 -15.00 -3.94 10.69
C ARG A 48 -16.13 -2.93 10.86
N GLU A 49 -15.81 -1.65 10.97
CA GLU A 49 -16.82 -0.59 11.06
C GLU A 49 -17.51 -0.32 9.72
N TRP A 50 -16.89 -0.68 8.59
CA TRP A 50 -17.31 -0.23 7.26
C TRP A 50 -17.72 -1.33 6.30
N VAL A 51 -17.14 -2.53 6.42
CA VAL A 51 -17.39 -3.63 5.48
C VAL A 51 -17.49 -4.96 6.19
N ASP A 52 -18.30 -5.87 5.66
CA ASP A 52 -18.38 -7.24 6.19
C ASP A 52 -17.11 -8.03 5.87
N PRO A 53 -16.75 -9.03 6.69
CA PRO A 53 -15.62 -9.92 6.40
C PRO A 53 -15.77 -10.57 5.03
N ASN A 54 -14.67 -10.65 4.28
CA ASN A 54 -14.58 -11.24 2.94
C ASN A 54 -15.46 -10.59 1.87
N SER A 55 -15.98 -9.38 2.10
CA SER A 55 -16.88 -8.72 1.12
C SER A 55 -16.12 -7.76 0.18
N ALA A 56 -15.25 -6.93 0.74
CA ALA A 56 -14.58 -5.86 0.01
C ALA A 56 -13.30 -6.36 -0.70
N PRO A 57 -13.15 -6.14 -2.02
CA PRO A 57 -11.88 -6.40 -2.71
C PRO A 57 -10.83 -5.35 -2.35
N LEU A 58 -9.56 -5.74 -2.42
CA LEU A 58 -8.45 -4.79 -2.29
C LEU A 58 -8.37 -3.90 -3.54
N CYS A 59 -8.50 -2.58 -3.37
CA CYS A 59 -8.56 -1.61 -4.47
C CYS A 59 -7.33 -0.70 -4.46
N GLY A 60 -6.69 -0.50 -5.61
CA GLY A 60 -5.51 0.36 -5.70
C GLY A 60 -4.82 0.35 -7.05
N ASN A 61 -3.61 0.91 -7.10
CA ASN A 61 -2.77 0.97 -8.30
C ASN A 61 -1.54 0.08 -8.13
N SER A 62 -1.38 -0.92 -9.00
CA SER A 62 -0.35 -1.97 -8.85
C SER A 62 -0.50 -2.73 -7.52
N VAL A 63 -1.76 -2.92 -7.12
CA VAL A 63 -2.17 -3.37 -5.78
C VAL A 63 -1.84 -4.84 -5.51
N TRP A 64 -1.43 -5.58 -6.53
CA TRP A 64 -0.91 -6.94 -6.38
C TRP A 64 0.32 -6.99 -5.46
N ASN A 65 1.20 -5.99 -5.56
CA ASN A 65 2.37 -5.94 -4.68
C ASN A 65 1.94 -5.71 -3.22
N ASP A 66 1.00 -4.80 -3.00
CA ASP A 66 0.44 -4.54 -1.68
C ASP A 66 -0.20 -5.81 -1.11
N ARG A 67 -0.98 -6.54 -1.93
CA ARG A 67 -1.59 -7.81 -1.50
C ARG A 67 -0.55 -8.80 -0.98
N ARG A 68 0.56 -8.98 -1.69
CA ARG A 68 1.63 -9.91 -1.26
C ARG A 68 2.30 -9.48 0.05
N PHE A 69 2.45 -8.18 0.28
CA PHE A 69 2.96 -7.69 1.55
C PHE A 69 1.95 -7.91 2.68
N LEU A 70 0.67 -7.67 2.43
CA LEU A 70 -0.40 -7.94 3.41
C LEU A 70 -0.49 -9.42 3.75
N ASP A 71 -0.51 -10.31 2.76
CA ASP A 71 -0.58 -11.77 2.99
C ASP A 71 0.57 -12.28 3.88
N LYS A 72 1.75 -11.62 3.82
CA LYS A 72 2.94 -12.01 4.57
C LYS A 72 3.07 -11.34 5.93
N GLU A 73 2.83 -10.02 5.99
CA GLU A 73 3.14 -9.20 7.17
C GLU A 73 1.89 -8.81 7.96
N MET A 74 0.70 -8.83 7.34
CA MET A 74 -0.59 -8.49 7.97
C MET A 74 -1.71 -9.49 7.56
N PRO A 75 -1.55 -10.79 7.86
CA PRO A 75 -2.48 -11.84 7.43
C PRO A 75 -3.94 -11.59 7.87
N LEU A 76 -4.18 -10.99 9.03
CA LEU A 76 -5.54 -10.72 9.50
C LEU A 76 -6.27 -9.70 8.61
N VAL A 77 -5.55 -8.70 8.09
CA VAL A 77 -6.10 -7.74 7.13
C VAL A 77 -6.35 -8.43 5.79
N ALA A 78 -5.40 -9.24 5.33
CA ALA A 78 -5.52 -9.97 4.07
C ALA A 78 -6.70 -10.95 4.04
N ASP A 79 -6.92 -11.67 5.15
CA ASP A 79 -8.02 -12.62 5.34
C ASP A 79 -9.37 -11.92 5.57
N TYR A 80 -9.37 -10.68 6.06
CA TYR A 80 -10.60 -9.90 6.20
C TYR A 80 -11.12 -9.39 4.85
N LEU A 81 -10.22 -9.12 3.91
CA LEU A 81 -10.56 -8.65 2.57
C LEU A 81 -10.86 -9.83 1.63
N HIS A 82 -11.73 -9.62 0.65
CA HIS A 82 -12.02 -10.61 -0.37
C HIS A 82 -10.74 -10.98 -1.16
N TYR A 83 -10.67 -12.21 -1.68
CA TYR A 83 -9.50 -12.70 -2.42
C TYR A 83 -9.25 -11.97 -3.75
N ARG A 84 -10.29 -11.37 -4.33
CA ARG A 84 -10.17 -10.55 -5.55
C ARG A 84 -9.65 -9.16 -5.23
N MET A 85 -9.06 -8.56 -6.25
CA MET A 85 -8.51 -7.21 -6.22
C MET A 85 -8.99 -6.41 -7.43
N VAL A 86 -9.14 -5.10 -7.25
CA VAL A 86 -9.43 -4.15 -8.31
C VAL A 86 -8.17 -3.31 -8.54
N ASP A 87 -7.43 -3.64 -9.59
CA ASP A 87 -6.19 -2.95 -9.95
C ASP A 87 -6.44 -1.95 -11.08
N VAL A 88 -6.38 -0.66 -10.76
CA VAL A 88 -6.59 0.40 -11.76
C VAL A 88 -5.45 0.48 -12.78
N SER A 89 -4.29 -0.14 -12.50
CA SER A 89 -3.22 -0.28 -13.48
C SER A 89 -3.64 -1.17 -14.65
N THR A 90 -4.47 -2.20 -14.40
CA THR A 90 -5.06 -3.03 -15.47
C THR A 90 -5.93 -2.18 -16.37
N VAL A 91 -6.83 -1.38 -15.80
CA VAL A 91 -7.71 -0.48 -16.58
C VAL A 91 -6.89 0.53 -17.38
N LYS A 92 -5.86 1.12 -16.76
CA LYS A 92 -4.95 2.07 -17.43
C LYS A 92 -4.25 1.44 -18.63
N GLU A 93 -3.75 0.22 -18.49
CA GLU A 93 -3.04 -0.48 -19.57
C GLU A 93 -3.98 -0.94 -20.69
N LEU A 94 -5.22 -1.32 -20.38
CA LEU A 94 -6.26 -1.62 -21.37
C LEU A 94 -6.66 -0.36 -22.15
N ALA A 95 -7.00 0.72 -21.44
CA ALA A 95 -7.39 1.99 -22.05
C ALA A 95 -6.31 2.52 -23.00
N ARG A 96 -5.03 2.47 -22.59
CA ARG A 96 -3.89 2.90 -23.42
C ARG A 96 -3.74 2.12 -24.73
N ARG A 97 -4.12 0.84 -24.76
CA ARG A 97 -3.97 -0.03 -25.94
C ARG A 97 -5.20 -0.03 -26.83
N TRP A 98 -6.39 0.07 -26.23
CA TRP A 98 -7.66 0.01 -26.95
C TRP A 98 -8.13 1.39 -27.43
N HIS A 99 -7.71 2.46 -26.76
CA HIS A 99 -8.09 3.83 -27.11
C HIS A 99 -6.84 4.71 -27.25
N LEU A 100 -6.20 4.62 -28.42
CA LEU A 100 -4.98 5.41 -28.74
C LEU A 100 -5.23 6.93 -28.70
N GLU A 101 -6.47 7.37 -28.88
CA GLU A 101 -6.95 8.74 -28.75
C GLU A 101 -6.81 9.29 -27.32
N VAL A 102 -6.92 8.39 -26.32
CA VAL A 102 -6.86 8.75 -24.90
C VAL A 102 -5.40 8.92 -24.53
N GLY A 103 -4.93 10.17 -24.58
CA GLY A 103 -3.58 10.54 -24.20
C GLY A 103 -3.17 10.02 -22.82
N ARG A 104 -1.86 9.83 -22.62
CA ARG A 104 -1.34 9.35 -21.33
C ARG A 104 -1.78 10.28 -20.21
N TYR A 105 -2.49 9.74 -19.20
CA TYR A 105 -2.81 10.49 -17.99
C TYR A 105 -1.52 11.08 -17.39
N ARG A 106 -1.44 12.42 -17.37
CA ARG A 106 -0.33 13.16 -16.77
C ARG A 106 -0.67 13.35 -15.30
N LYS A 107 0.10 12.71 -14.41
CA LYS A 107 0.05 13.08 -12.99
C LYS A 107 0.54 14.52 -12.88
N ASN A 108 -0.33 15.43 -12.44
CA ASN A 108 0.10 16.76 -12.05
C ASN A 108 0.98 16.58 -10.82
N LEU A 109 2.29 16.76 -10.98
CA LEU A 109 3.20 16.95 -9.86
C LEU A 109 2.72 18.24 -9.20
N HIS A 110 2.07 18.12 -8.03
CA HIS A 110 1.78 19.31 -7.23
C HIS A 110 3.13 19.90 -6.84
N THR A 111 3.40 21.08 -7.38
CA THR A 111 4.54 21.93 -7.02
C THR A 111 4.40 22.45 -5.60
#